data_AF-A0A516AGS3-F1
#
_entry.id   AF-A0A516AGS3-F1
#
_cell.length_a   1.000
_cell.length_b   1.000
_cell.length_c   1.000
_cell.angle_alpha   90.00
_cell.angle_beta   90.00
_cell.angle_gamma   90.00
#
_symmetry.space_group_name_H-M   'P 1'
#
loop_
_entity.id
_entity.type
_entity.pdbx_description
1 polymer ?
#
loop_
_entity_poly.entity_id
_entity_poly.type
_entity_poly.pdbx_seq_one_letter_code
_entity_poly.pdbx_strand_id
1 'polypeptide(L)'
;MSQRSLASFFGGGTKAVAAAVVVTEDADEPQRKKARFGEVETPVKFSETEAAMALSVTPMATSSKDPQGSPADTSVPRLPPLPDGEQDWLPLEPSRAGCLPAAWMELLSSELRKSYFTQLRKFVNKEADKHPGQIFPPAAEVFSAFTACDPASVRVVIIGQDPYHDNGQAHGLAFSVKQGVSPLPPSLQNMLKEIRQDPALPDIPERPRNGCLTAWAKQGVLLLNTCLTVRAHQANSHQKQGWEQFTDAVVRALGERYKDLVFLLWGLPAHQKGALVTKFGKTKHVIIKSSHPSPLAATRPSAGNPAFMGSRCFSKCNDELLKRNRGPAIDWTVPETA
;
A
#
# COMPACT_ATOMS: atom_id res chain seq x y z
N MET A 1 -51.27 -25.93 -36.08
CA MET A 1 -50.59 -26.60 -34.95
C MET A 1 -50.45 -25.54 -33.86
N SER A 2 -51.44 -25.30 -32.98
CA SER A 2 -51.83 -26.11 -31.79
C SER A 2 -50.59 -26.52 -31.00
N GLN A 3 -50.32 -26.09 -29.77
CA GLN A 3 -51.19 -25.89 -28.60
C GLN A 3 -50.81 -24.56 -27.88
N ARG A 4 -51.71 -23.70 -27.37
CA ARG A 4 -52.65 -23.86 -26.22
C ARG A 4 -51.90 -24.24 -24.92
N SER A 5 -52.12 -23.64 -23.75
CA SER A 5 -53.21 -22.75 -23.30
C SER A 5 -53.11 -22.54 -21.78
N LEU A 6 -53.42 -21.31 -21.34
CA LEU A 6 -54.27 -20.89 -20.19
C LEU A 6 -53.93 -21.42 -18.77
N ALA A 7 -54.12 -20.68 -17.67
CA ALA A 7 -55.25 -19.81 -17.35
C ALA A 7 -54.85 -18.97 -16.09
N SER A 8 -54.98 -17.64 -16.09
CA SER A 8 -56.14 -16.82 -15.62
C SER A 8 -56.29 -16.69 -14.10
N PHE A 9 -56.48 -15.47 -13.57
CA PHE A 9 -57.76 -14.98 -13.00
C PHE A 9 -57.62 -13.55 -12.41
N PHE A 10 -58.42 -12.61 -12.95
CA PHE A 10 -59.10 -11.41 -12.38
C PHE A 10 -58.28 -10.35 -11.59
N GLY A 11 -58.54 -9.04 -11.68
CA GLY A 11 -59.62 -8.26 -12.29
C GLY A 11 -59.74 -6.91 -11.55
N GLY A 12 -60.08 -5.83 -12.27
CA GLY A 12 -60.51 -4.51 -11.74
C GLY A 12 -59.39 -3.66 -11.13
N GLY A 13 -59.35 -2.33 -11.20
CA GLY A 13 -60.32 -1.34 -11.66
C GLY A 13 -59.96 0.01 -11.02
N THR A 14 -59.62 0.99 -11.87
CA THR A 14 -59.83 2.45 -11.75
C THR A 14 -59.35 3.31 -10.56
N LYS A 15 -58.68 4.40 -10.98
CA LYS A 15 -58.80 5.83 -10.59
C LYS A 15 -57.86 6.43 -9.51
N ALA A 16 -57.19 7.47 -10.01
CA ALA A 16 -56.44 8.57 -9.40
C ALA A 16 -57.01 9.17 -8.10
N VAL A 17 -56.16 9.87 -7.33
CA VAL A 17 -56.23 11.33 -7.10
C VAL A 17 -54.84 11.85 -6.70
N ALA A 18 -54.43 12.95 -7.32
CA ALA A 18 -53.31 13.80 -6.96
C ALA A 18 -53.72 14.80 -5.86
N ALA A 19 -52.81 15.14 -4.95
CA ALA A 19 -52.92 16.33 -4.12
C ALA A 19 -51.64 17.14 -4.28
N ALA A 20 -51.78 18.28 -4.96
CA ALA A 20 -50.87 19.41 -4.90
C ALA A 20 -51.17 20.23 -3.64
N VAL A 21 -50.15 20.83 -3.03
CA VAL A 21 -50.30 22.11 -2.33
C VAL A 21 -49.16 23.02 -2.75
N VAL A 22 -49.56 24.24 -3.06
CA VAL A 22 -48.84 25.35 -3.66
C VAL A 22 -48.07 26.15 -2.62
N VAL A 23 -47.00 26.76 -3.12
CA VAL A 23 -46.12 27.82 -2.63
C VAL A 23 -46.81 28.92 -1.81
N THR A 24 -46.09 29.43 -0.80
CA THR A 24 -46.04 30.87 -0.52
C THR A 24 -44.60 31.27 -0.22
N GLU A 25 -44.10 32.23 -1.00
CA GLU A 25 -42.94 33.08 -0.72
C GLU A 25 -43.18 33.89 0.56
N ASP A 26 -42.11 34.22 1.29
CA ASP A 26 -41.81 35.64 1.52
C ASP A 26 -40.40 35.85 2.09
N ALA A 27 -39.87 37.01 1.72
CA ALA A 27 -38.53 37.51 1.95
C ALA A 27 -38.26 37.93 3.39
N ASP A 28 -36.98 37.88 3.82
CA ASP A 28 -36.27 39.04 4.38
C ASP A 28 -34.80 38.68 4.70
N GLU A 29 -33.86 39.41 4.10
CA GLU A 29 -32.52 39.68 4.63
C GLU A 29 -32.56 41.15 5.06
N PRO A 30 -32.01 41.58 6.20
CA PRO A 30 -30.60 42.00 6.15
C PRO A 30 -29.84 41.85 7.49
N GLN A 31 -28.50 41.79 7.42
CA GLN A 31 -27.57 42.76 8.08
C GLN A 31 -26.14 42.22 8.23
N ARG A 32 -25.34 42.45 7.19
CA ARG A 32 -24.10 43.25 7.19
C ARG A 32 -23.53 43.62 8.58
N LYS A 33 -22.60 42.83 9.12
CA LYS A 33 -21.57 43.34 10.06
C LYS A 33 -20.30 43.66 9.29
N LYS A 34 -20.08 44.96 9.07
CA LYS A 34 -18.82 45.54 8.60
C LYS A 34 -17.74 45.30 9.67
N ALA A 35 -16.79 44.42 9.39
CA ALA A 35 -15.49 44.45 10.07
C ALA A 35 -14.67 45.60 9.47
N ARG A 36 -14.26 46.50 10.35
CA ARG A 36 -13.50 47.71 10.06
C ARG A 36 -12.04 47.30 9.82
N PHE A 37 -11.59 47.31 8.56
CA PHE A 37 -10.16 47.32 8.26
C PHE A 37 -9.65 48.74 8.52
N GLY A 38 -8.78 48.88 9.50
CA GLY A 38 -7.93 50.06 9.66
C GLY A 38 -6.61 49.79 8.96
N GLU A 39 -6.33 50.55 7.91
CA GLU A 39 -4.98 50.79 7.44
C GLU A 39 -4.21 51.60 8.49
N VAL A 40 -3.00 51.15 8.82
CA VAL A 40 -1.89 52.04 9.19
C VAL A 40 -0.66 51.56 8.43
N GLU A 41 -0.11 52.48 7.65
CA GLU A 41 1.07 52.37 6.82
C GLU A 41 2.38 52.42 7.63
N THR A 42 3.28 51.47 7.31
CA THR A 42 4.75 51.63 7.09
C THR A 42 5.68 52.02 8.28
N PRO A 43 7.01 52.00 8.10
CA PRO A 43 7.85 50.81 7.82
C PRO A 43 9.02 50.72 8.83
N VAL A 44 9.59 49.53 9.04
CA VAL A 44 10.93 49.41 9.67
C VAL A 44 11.81 48.51 8.82
N LYS A 45 12.76 49.15 8.13
CA LYS A 45 13.97 48.55 7.57
C LYS A 45 14.98 48.33 8.69
N PHE A 46 15.69 47.20 8.67
CA PHE A 46 17.11 46.98 8.98
C PHE A 46 17.37 45.51 8.58
N SER A 47 18.49 45.04 8.05
CA SER A 47 19.65 45.55 7.29
C SER A 47 20.46 44.27 7.03
N GLU A 48 20.92 44.04 5.79
CA GLU A 48 21.96 43.05 5.52
C GLU A 48 23.25 43.44 6.23
N THR A 49 23.99 42.45 6.76
CA THR A 49 25.44 42.27 6.53
C THR A 49 25.94 41.00 7.21
N GLU A 50 26.58 40.15 6.40
CA GLU A 50 27.87 39.48 6.61
C GLU A 50 28.22 38.86 7.99
N ALA A 51 28.59 37.58 7.99
CA ALA A 51 30.01 37.20 7.84
C ALA A 51 30.19 35.70 8.08
N ALA A 52 30.97 35.10 7.19
CA ALA A 52 31.57 33.79 7.33
C ALA A 52 32.57 33.78 8.51
N MET A 53 32.61 32.68 9.27
CA MET A 53 33.82 32.28 9.97
C MET A 53 33.87 30.75 10.07
N ALA A 54 34.75 30.19 9.25
CA ALA A 54 35.28 28.86 9.41
C ALA A 54 36.19 28.84 10.65
N LEU A 55 36.06 27.82 11.49
CA LEU A 55 37.07 27.44 12.46
C LEU A 55 37.34 25.96 12.33
N SER A 56 38.51 25.69 11.76
CA SER A 56 39.20 24.41 11.77
C SER A 56 39.47 23.98 13.22
N VAL A 57 39.15 22.72 13.54
CA VAL A 57 39.65 22.06 14.74
C VAL A 57 40.30 20.75 14.31
N THR A 58 41.63 20.73 14.35
CA THR A 58 42.48 19.53 14.26
C THR A 58 42.32 18.69 15.54
N PRO A 59 42.48 17.35 15.48
CA PRO A 59 42.03 16.46 16.55
C PRO A 59 43.08 16.32 17.66
N MET A 60 42.63 16.36 18.91
CA MET A 60 43.41 15.87 20.06
C MET A 60 43.25 14.36 20.17
N ALA A 61 44.39 13.67 20.23
CA ALA A 61 44.50 12.27 20.58
C ALA A 61 44.07 12.04 22.04
N THR A 62 43.15 11.12 22.25
CA THR A 62 42.94 10.48 23.55
C THR A 62 42.90 8.97 23.36
N SER A 63 43.91 8.32 23.93
CA SER A 63 43.97 6.89 24.18
C SER A 63 42.79 6.47 25.06
N SER A 64 41.96 5.55 24.56
CA SER A 64 41.06 4.76 25.38
C SER A 64 40.89 3.39 24.76
N LYS A 65 41.26 2.38 25.56
CA LYS A 65 41.30 0.95 25.28
C LYS A 65 40.06 0.44 24.55
N ASP A 66 40.30 -0.30 23.47
CA ASP A 66 39.32 -1.17 22.82
C ASP A 66 38.78 -2.22 23.80
N PRO A 67 37.46 -2.34 24.00
CA PRO A 67 36.87 -3.65 24.20
C PRO A 67 36.64 -4.23 22.80
N GLN A 68 37.35 -5.30 22.48
CA GLN A 68 37.03 -6.16 21.33
C GLN A 68 35.57 -6.62 21.47
N GLY A 69 34.66 -5.91 20.81
CA GLY A 69 33.35 -6.42 20.46
C GLY A 69 33.54 -7.35 19.27
N SER A 70 33.35 -8.65 19.49
CA SER A 70 33.21 -9.63 18.42
C SER A 70 32.26 -9.10 17.35
N PRO A 71 32.54 -9.29 16.04
CA PRO A 71 31.54 -8.99 15.03
C PRO A 71 30.30 -9.81 15.36
N ALA A 72 29.16 -9.13 15.51
CA ALA A 72 27.88 -9.79 15.65
C ALA A 72 27.76 -10.79 14.49
N ASP A 73 27.65 -12.07 14.83
CA ASP A 73 27.36 -13.14 13.89
C ASP A 73 26.01 -12.82 13.25
N THR A 74 26.01 -12.16 12.10
CA THR A 74 24.84 -11.94 11.26
C THR A 74 24.50 -13.25 10.56
N SER A 75 24.27 -14.31 11.32
CA SER A 75 23.90 -15.60 10.79
C SER A 75 22.45 -15.52 10.31
N VAL A 76 22.30 -15.48 8.98
CA VAL A 76 21.00 -15.65 8.31
C VAL A 76 20.31 -16.88 8.92
N PRO A 77 19.04 -16.77 9.34
CA PRO A 77 18.37 -17.87 10.03
C PRO A 77 18.33 -19.11 9.13
N ARG A 78 18.91 -20.21 9.59
CA ARG A 78 18.84 -21.49 8.89
C ARG A 78 17.39 -21.99 8.89
N LEU A 79 16.80 -22.05 7.70
CA LEU A 79 15.44 -22.57 7.51
C LEU A 79 15.42 -24.09 7.66
N PRO A 80 14.28 -24.68 8.07
CA PRO A 80 14.09 -26.12 7.98
C PRO A 80 14.30 -26.58 6.52
N PRO A 81 15.09 -27.64 6.27
CA PRO A 81 15.26 -28.15 4.93
C PRO A 81 13.93 -28.66 4.37
N LEU A 82 13.77 -28.56 3.05
CA LEU A 82 12.72 -29.27 2.35
C LEU A 82 13.07 -30.76 2.27
N PRO A 83 12.08 -31.67 2.12
CA PRO A 83 12.33 -33.08 1.86
C PRO A 83 13.25 -33.29 0.66
N ASP A 84 14.00 -34.39 0.69
CA ASP A 84 14.91 -34.75 -0.38
C ASP A 84 14.16 -34.81 -1.73
N GLY A 85 14.75 -34.17 -2.75
CA GLY A 85 14.18 -34.06 -4.09
C GLY A 85 13.24 -32.87 -4.31
N GLU A 86 12.78 -32.17 -3.28
CA GLU A 86 12.02 -30.91 -3.45
C GLU A 86 13.00 -29.72 -3.60
N GLN A 87 12.96 -29.05 -4.75
CA GLN A 87 13.69 -27.80 -4.96
C GLN A 87 13.04 -26.66 -4.17
N ASP A 88 13.82 -25.71 -3.66
CA ASP A 88 13.25 -24.49 -3.09
C ASP A 88 13.03 -23.47 -4.22
N TRP A 89 11.79 -23.32 -4.68
CA TRP A 89 11.47 -22.37 -5.74
C TRP A 89 11.60 -20.92 -5.25
N LEU A 90 11.22 -20.64 -4.00
CA LEU A 90 11.33 -19.31 -3.41
C LEU A 90 12.80 -18.91 -3.19
N PRO A 91 13.20 -17.68 -3.55
CA PRO A 91 14.57 -17.23 -3.32
C PRO A 91 14.74 -16.86 -1.84
N LEU A 92 15.11 -17.83 -1.02
CA LEU A 92 15.37 -17.61 0.42
C LEU A 92 16.86 -17.69 0.74
N GLU A 93 17.64 -18.37 -0.09
CA GLU A 93 19.10 -18.41 0.04
C GLU A 93 19.73 -17.05 -0.32
N PRO A 94 20.59 -16.47 0.53
CA PRO A 94 21.19 -15.16 0.28
C PRO A 94 21.94 -15.04 -1.06
N SER A 95 22.48 -16.15 -1.57
CA SER A 95 23.20 -16.19 -2.85
C SER A 95 22.29 -16.19 -4.08
N ARG A 96 20.97 -16.38 -3.92
CA ARG A 96 20.02 -16.40 -5.04
C ARG A 96 19.53 -14.99 -5.36
N ALA A 97 19.42 -14.70 -6.65
CA ALA A 97 18.82 -13.46 -7.11
C ALA A 97 17.38 -13.31 -6.59
N GLY A 98 17.05 -12.12 -6.11
CA GLY A 98 15.71 -11.83 -5.58
C GLY A 98 15.45 -12.37 -4.18
N CYS A 99 16.50 -12.76 -3.45
CA CYS A 99 16.32 -13.33 -2.12
C CYS A 99 15.65 -12.35 -1.15
N LEU A 100 14.91 -12.88 -0.17
CA LEU A 100 14.40 -12.05 0.92
C LEU A 100 15.59 -11.34 1.58
N PRO A 101 15.63 -10.00 1.68
CA PRO A 101 16.82 -9.31 2.19
C PRO A 101 17.15 -9.66 3.64
N ALA A 102 18.43 -9.58 4.01
CA ALA A 102 18.93 -10.02 5.31
C ALA A 102 18.20 -9.38 6.51
N ALA A 103 17.96 -8.06 6.47
CA ALA A 103 17.23 -7.34 7.54
C ALA A 103 15.80 -7.87 7.72
N TRP A 104 15.13 -8.24 6.62
CA TRP A 104 13.81 -8.86 6.67
C TRP A 104 13.86 -10.31 7.16
N MET A 105 14.87 -11.08 6.75
CA MET A 105 15.09 -12.44 7.25
C MET A 105 15.33 -12.44 8.76
N GLU A 106 16.12 -11.50 9.26
CA GLU A 106 16.35 -11.30 10.69
C GLU A 106 15.04 -10.96 11.42
N LEU A 107 14.32 -9.94 10.95
CA LEU A 107 13.05 -9.51 11.53
C LEU A 107 11.99 -10.62 11.57
N LEU A 108 11.98 -11.49 10.56
CA LEU A 108 11.00 -12.57 10.38
C LEU A 108 11.54 -13.95 10.78
N SER A 109 12.72 -14.02 11.40
CA SER A 109 13.46 -15.25 11.67
C SER A 109 12.66 -16.32 12.41
N SER A 110 11.85 -15.92 13.40
CA SER A 110 10.99 -16.84 14.16
C SER A 110 9.80 -17.33 13.32
N GLU A 111 9.28 -16.50 12.42
CA GLU A 111 8.15 -16.86 11.55
C GLU A 111 8.58 -17.82 10.44
N LEU A 112 9.73 -17.56 9.80
CA LEU A 112 10.26 -18.39 8.71
C LEU A 112 10.56 -19.83 9.13
N ARG A 113 10.74 -20.08 10.43
CA ARG A 113 10.99 -21.42 10.99
C ARG A 113 9.73 -22.20 11.36
N LYS A 114 8.55 -21.60 11.24
CA LYS A 114 7.29 -22.27 11.57
C LYS A 114 6.91 -23.31 10.52
N SER A 115 6.24 -24.37 10.97
CA SER A 115 5.82 -25.50 10.12
C SER A 115 4.96 -25.07 8.94
N TYR A 116 4.07 -24.09 9.12
CA TYR A 116 3.23 -23.58 8.03
C TYR A 116 4.07 -22.93 6.91
N PHE A 117 5.18 -22.27 7.23
CA PHE A 117 6.03 -21.64 6.21
C PHE A 117 6.78 -22.70 5.40
N THR A 118 7.21 -23.78 6.04
CA THR A 118 7.72 -24.96 5.32
C THR A 118 6.62 -25.55 4.42
N GLN A 119 5.38 -25.70 4.90
CA GLN A 119 4.27 -26.20 4.07
C GLN A 119 3.97 -25.27 2.88
N LEU A 120 4.00 -23.96 3.09
CA LEU A 120 3.88 -22.96 2.04
C LEU A 120 4.97 -23.12 0.98
N ARG A 121 6.24 -23.27 1.39
CA ARG A 121 7.35 -23.54 0.47
C ARG A 121 7.07 -24.79 -0.38
N LYS A 122 6.72 -25.92 0.26
CA LYS A 122 6.37 -27.16 -0.46
C LYS A 122 5.24 -26.95 -1.46
N PHE A 123 4.21 -26.21 -1.08
CA PHE A 123 3.07 -25.91 -1.94
C PHE A 123 3.52 -25.12 -3.18
N VAL A 124 4.26 -24.03 -3.00
CA VAL A 124 4.71 -23.18 -4.12
C VAL A 124 5.66 -23.95 -5.04
N ASN A 125 6.54 -24.79 -4.49
CA ASN A 125 7.43 -25.63 -5.29
C ASN A 125 6.64 -26.61 -6.16
N LYS A 126 5.64 -27.30 -5.58
CA LYS A 126 4.76 -28.20 -6.33
C LYS A 126 3.95 -27.48 -7.40
N GLU A 127 3.49 -26.26 -7.12
CA GLU A 127 2.80 -25.43 -8.11
C GLU A 127 3.74 -25.05 -9.26
N ALA A 128 4.96 -24.63 -8.97
CA ALA A 128 5.95 -24.28 -9.96
C ALA A 128 6.40 -25.47 -10.83
N ASP A 129 6.57 -26.66 -10.22
CA ASP A 129 6.93 -27.88 -10.92
C ASP A 129 5.80 -28.37 -11.85
N LYS A 130 4.55 -28.27 -11.39
CA LYS A 130 3.36 -28.65 -12.19
C LYS A 130 3.05 -27.65 -13.30
N HIS A 131 3.35 -26.37 -13.07
CA HIS A 131 2.99 -25.26 -13.94
C HIS A 131 4.21 -24.38 -14.24
N PRO A 132 5.24 -24.92 -14.92
CA PRO A 132 6.49 -24.21 -15.17
C PRO A 132 6.24 -22.91 -15.94
N GLY A 133 6.76 -21.81 -15.41
CA GLY A 133 6.62 -20.47 -16.01
C GLY A 133 5.23 -19.83 -15.84
N GLN A 134 4.30 -20.48 -15.14
CA GLN A 134 2.94 -19.96 -14.93
C GLN A 134 2.67 -19.51 -13.49
N ILE A 135 3.70 -19.45 -12.63
CA ILE A 135 3.58 -18.88 -11.30
C ILE A 135 4.14 -17.46 -11.32
N PHE A 136 3.31 -16.50 -10.93
CA PHE A 136 3.65 -15.07 -10.90
C PHE A 136 3.74 -14.51 -9.48
N PRO A 137 4.62 -13.51 -9.26
CA PRO A 137 5.66 -13.07 -10.20
C PRO A 137 6.75 -14.15 -10.37
N PRO A 138 7.69 -14.02 -11.32
CA PRO A 138 8.87 -14.89 -11.39
C PRO A 138 9.55 -15.02 -10.02
N ALA A 139 10.18 -16.17 -9.74
CA ALA A 139 10.75 -16.47 -8.42
C ALA A 139 11.61 -15.33 -7.86
N ALA A 140 12.53 -14.79 -8.66
CA ALA A 140 13.44 -13.70 -8.29
C ALA A 140 12.75 -12.35 -8.00
N GLU A 141 11.45 -12.24 -8.27
CA GLU A 141 10.67 -11.02 -8.05
C GLU A 141 9.66 -11.20 -6.90
N VAL A 142 9.53 -12.38 -6.29
CA VAL A 142 8.54 -12.62 -5.23
C VAL A 142 8.74 -11.69 -4.02
N PHE A 143 9.99 -11.40 -3.68
CA PHE A 143 10.33 -10.53 -2.54
C PHE A 143 10.70 -9.10 -2.95
N SER A 144 10.40 -8.65 -4.18
CA SER A 144 10.77 -7.32 -4.67
C SER A 144 10.31 -6.16 -3.77
N ALA A 145 9.12 -6.25 -3.14
CA ALA A 145 8.66 -5.23 -2.20
C ALA A 145 9.58 -5.09 -0.97
N PHE A 146 10.16 -6.20 -0.51
CA PHE A 146 11.11 -6.25 0.61
C PHE A 146 12.49 -5.76 0.19
N THR A 147 12.92 -6.07 -1.03
CA THR A 147 14.18 -5.57 -1.63
C THR A 147 14.14 -4.07 -1.85
N ALA A 148 13.00 -3.53 -2.30
CA ALA A 148 12.85 -2.11 -2.57
C ALA A 148 12.67 -1.24 -1.31
N CYS A 149 12.33 -1.87 -0.18
CA CYS A 149 12.03 -1.17 1.07
C CYS A 149 12.54 -1.96 2.28
N ASP A 150 13.68 -1.54 2.84
CA ASP A 150 14.22 -2.09 4.09
C ASP A 150 13.23 -1.88 5.26
N PRO A 151 13.09 -2.83 6.21
CA PRO A 151 12.12 -2.70 7.29
C PRO A 151 12.25 -1.40 8.09
N ALA A 152 13.48 -0.89 8.30
CA ALA A 152 13.70 0.35 9.04
C ALA A 152 13.33 1.61 8.24
N SER A 153 13.28 1.48 6.91
CA SER A 153 12.91 2.56 5.99
C SER A 153 11.41 2.63 5.72
N VAL A 154 10.62 1.68 6.22
CA VAL A 154 9.16 1.68 6.04
C VAL A 154 8.54 2.89 6.76
N ARG A 155 7.70 3.61 6.02
CA ARG A 155 6.93 4.77 6.50
C ARG A 155 5.45 4.61 6.20
N VAL A 156 5.15 4.05 5.03
CA VAL A 156 3.79 3.77 4.57
C VAL A 156 3.67 2.30 4.21
N VAL A 157 2.54 1.68 4.54
CA VAL A 157 2.21 0.31 4.12
C VAL A 157 0.91 0.35 3.34
N ILE A 158 0.95 -0.15 2.11
CA ILE A 158 -0.22 -0.33 1.23
C ILE A 158 -0.43 -1.84 1.07
N ILE A 159 -1.66 -2.31 1.32
CA ILE A 159 -1.97 -3.74 1.28
C ILE A 159 -2.83 -4.05 0.05
N GLY A 160 -2.28 -4.87 -0.85
CA GLY A 160 -3.00 -5.52 -1.95
C GLY A 160 -3.45 -6.93 -1.61
N GLN A 161 -4.17 -7.59 -2.53
CA GLN A 161 -4.71 -8.93 -2.32
C GLN A 161 -3.71 -10.01 -2.79
N ASP A 162 -3.58 -10.18 -4.09
CA ASP A 162 -2.66 -11.10 -4.76
C ASP A 162 -1.93 -10.38 -5.93
N PRO A 163 -0.84 -10.96 -6.47
CA PRO A 163 -0.19 -10.39 -7.65
C PRO A 163 -1.14 -10.37 -8.85
N TYR A 164 -0.89 -9.48 -9.80
CA TYR A 164 -1.52 -9.59 -11.10
C TYR A 164 -1.21 -10.94 -11.75
N HIS A 165 -2.24 -11.57 -12.33
CA HIS A 165 -2.18 -12.94 -12.82
C HIS A 165 -1.98 -13.06 -14.33
N ASP A 166 -1.86 -11.96 -15.09
CA ASP A 166 -1.56 -12.04 -16.52
C ASP A 166 -0.06 -11.90 -16.79
N ASN A 167 0.37 -12.44 -17.93
CA ASN A 167 1.77 -12.51 -18.32
C ASN A 167 2.44 -11.14 -18.32
N GLY A 168 3.60 -11.06 -17.66
CA GLY A 168 4.44 -9.86 -17.66
C GLY A 168 3.91 -8.69 -16.83
N GLN A 169 2.79 -8.84 -16.10
CA GLN A 169 2.25 -7.76 -15.28
C GLN A 169 2.97 -7.66 -13.92
N ALA A 170 2.84 -8.70 -13.08
CA ALA A 170 3.35 -8.67 -11.71
C ALA A 170 4.89 -8.70 -11.64
N HIS A 171 5.43 -7.97 -10.67
CA HIS A 171 6.88 -7.96 -10.35
C HIS A 171 7.17 -7.86 -8.85
N GLY A 172 6.23 -8.32 -8.02
CA GLY A 172 6.41 -8.42 -6.56
C GLY A 172 6.04 -7.20 -5.73
N LEU A 173 5.47 -6.16 -6.35
CA LEU A 173 4.94 -4.98 -5.67
C LEU A 173 3.41 -4.94 -5.86
N ALA A 174 2.66 -4.80 -4.77
CA ALA A 174 1.19 -4.65 -4.83
C ALA A 174 0.78 -3.48 -5.75
N PHE A 175 -0.27 -3.67 -6.55
CA PHE A 175 -0.81 -2.71 -7.52
C PHE A 175 0.14 -2.25 -8.65
N SER A 176 1.41 -2.62 -8.59
CA SER A 176 2.44 -2.22 -9.54
C SER A 176 2.49 -3.19 -10.71
N VAL A 177 2.77 -2.67 -11.90
CA VAL A 177 3.06 -3.47 -13.10
C VAL A 177 4.45 -3.17 -13.65
N LYS A 178 5.01 -4.10 -14.43
CA LYS A 178 6.27 -3.85 -15.15
C LYS A 178 6.13 -2.68 -16.12
N GLN A 179 7.27 -2.05 -16.43
CA GLN A 179 7.31 -1.00 -17.46
C GLN A 179 6.87 -1.56 -18.81
N GLY A 180 6.21 -0.72 -19.61
CA GLY A 180 5.68 -1.09 -20.92
C GLY A 180 4.35 -1.86 -20.90
N VAL A 181 3.84 -2.25 -19.71
CA VAL A 181 2.50 -2.87 -19.60
C VAL A 181 1.44 -1.83 -19.95
N SER A 182 0.66 -2.12 -20.99
CA SER A 182 -0.47 -1.31 -21.44
C SER A 182 -1.57 -2.21 -22.02
N PRO A 183 -2.86 -1.96 -21.72
CA PRO A 183 -3.36 -0.94 -20.80
C PRO A 183 -3.00 -1.24 -19.34
N LEU A 184 -2.92 -0.20 -18.51
CA LEU A 184 -2.72 -0.37 -17.06
C LEU A 184 -3.89 -1.13 -16.43
N PRO A 185 -3.68 -1.92 -15.37
CA PRO A 185 -4.79 -2.59 -14.70
C PRO A 185 -5.82 -1.60 -14.13
N PRO A 186 -7.12 -1.92 -14.13
CA PRO A 186 -8.18 -0.97 -13.75
C PRO A 186 -8.03 -0.38 -12.34
N SER A 187 -7.60 -1.19 -11.37
CA SER A 187 -7.36 -0.71 -10.00
C SER A 187 -6.24 0.33 -9.95
N LEU A 188 -5.16 0.13 -10.70
CA LEU A 188 -4.06 1.09 -10.77
C LEU A 188 -4.48 2.38 -11.48
N GLN A 189 -5.24 2.28 -12.59
CA GLN A 189 -5.82 3.47 -13.24
C GLN A 189 -6.65 4.30 -12.25
N ASN A 190 -7.44 3.62 -11.42
CA ASN A 190 -8.23 4.27 -10.39
C ASN A 190 -7.38 4.92 -9.29
N MET A 191 -6.29 4.28 -8.86
CA MET A 191 -5.33 4.90 -7.93
C MET A 191 -4.73 6.18 -8.49
N LEU A 192 -4.24 6.15 -9.74
CA LEU A 192 -3.66 7.32 -10.40
C LEU A 192 -4.70 8.42 -10.63
N LYS A 193 -5.94 8.05 -10.94
CA LYS A 193 -7.06 8.99 -11.05
C LYS A 193 -7.36 9.67 -9.71
N GLU A 194 -7.37 8.93 -8.60
CA GLU A 194 -7.59 9.49 -7.27
C GLU A 194 -6.49 10.49 -6.89
N ILE A 195 -5.23 10.13 -7.11
CA ILE A 195 -4.07 11.01 -6.86
C ILE A 195 -4.22 12.31 -7.65
N ARG A 196 -4.51 12.22 -8.95
CA ARG A 196 -4.68 13.39 -9.84
C ARG A 196 -5.87 14.27 -9.46
N GLN A 197 -6.92 13.70 -8.89
CA GLN A 197 -8.12 14.43 -8.48
C GLN A 197 -7.98 15.05 -7.08
N ASP A 198 -6.90 14.75 -6.36
CA ASP A 198 -6.63 15.30 -5.05
C ASP A 198 -6.04 16.72 -5.19
N PRO A 199 -6.75 17.79 -4.79
CA PRO A 199 -6.28 19.16 -4.98
C PRO A 199 -5.04 19.50 -4.13
N ALA A 200 -4.71 18.67 -3.13
CA ALA A 200 -3.49 18.81 -2.34
C ALA A 200 -2.25 18.20 -3.03
N LEU A 201 -2.40 17.59 -4.21
CA LEU A 201 -1.32 16.99 -5.00
C LEU A 201 -1.32 17.56 -6.45
N PRO A 202 -1.01 18.86 -6.64
CA PRO A 202 -1.18 19.53 -7.93
C PRO A 202 -0.16 19.10 -9.00
N ASP A 203 1.01 18.62 -8.62
CA ASP A 203 2.14 18.35 -9.53
C ASP A 203 2.10 16.94 -10.17
N ILE A 204 0.93 16.31 -10.22
CA ILE A 204 0.77 14.94 -10.72
C ILE A 204 0.50 14.95 -12.23
N PRO A 205 1.26 14.18 -13.04
CA PRO A 205 1.03 14.09 -14.49
C PRO A 205 -0.40 13.65 -14.83
N GLU A 206 -0.98 14.27 -15.87
CA GLU A 206 -2.38 14.00 -16.25
C GLU A 206 -2.62 12.55 -16.68
N ARG A 207 -1.63 11.94 -17.36
CA ARG A 207 -1.70 10.57 -17.88
C ARG A 207 -0.36 9.85 -17.73
N PRO A 208 -0.11 9.16 -16.60
CA PRO A 208 1.06 8.30 -16.46
C PRO A 208 1.03 7.21 -17.53
N ARG A 209 2.10 7.12 -18.32
CA ARG A 209 2.26 6.07 -19.35
C ARG A 209 2.81 4.76 -18.79
N ASN A 210 3.26 4.80 -17.53
CA ASN A 210 3.90 3.71 -16.83
C ASN A 210 3.09 3.37 -15.56
N GLY A 211 3.14 2.10 -15.14
CA GLY A 211 2.48 1.61 -13.93
C GLY A 211 3.44 1.01 -12.90
N CYS A 212 4.75 1.23 -13.08
CA CYS A 212 5.77 0.72 -12.17
C CYS A 212 5.93 1.66 -10.96
N LEU A 213 5.46 1.20 -9.80
CA LEU A 213 5.46 1.92 -8.53
C LEU A 213 6.77 1.78 -7.71
N THR A 214 7.86 1.32 -8.34
CA THR A 214 9.16 1.15 -7.65
C THR A 214 9.68 2.46 -7.06
N ALA A 215 9.37 3.61 -7.69
CA ALA A 215 9.72 4.94 -7.16
C ALA A 215 9.05 5.22 -5.80
N TRP A 216 7.84 4.71 -5.56
CA TRP A 216 7.18 4.83 -4.25
C TRP A 216 7.85 3.92 -3.22
N ALA A 217 8.19 2.69 -3.61
CA ALA A 217 8.85 1.74 -2.72
C ALA A 217 10.18 2.26 -2.18
N LYS A 218 11.01 2.85 -3.06
CA LYS A 218 12.27 3.51 -2.70
C LYS A 218 12.12 4.68 -1.70
N GLN A 219 10.93 5.27 -1.61
CA GLN A 219 10.62 6.33 -0.65
C GLN A 219 10.13 5.78 0.71
N GLY A 220 10.08 4.47 0.93
CA GLY A 220 9.59 3.87 2.17
C GLY A 220 8.12 3.45 2.13
N VAL A 221 7.55 3.24 0.93
CA VAL A 221 6.20 2.70 0.75
C VAL A 221 6.26 1.18 0.53
N LEU A 222 5.94 0.41 1.55
CA LEU A 222 5.86 -1.04 1.42
C LEU A 222 4.56 -1.44 0.70
N LEU A 223 4.68 -1.86 -0.56
CA LEU A 223 3.59 -2.32 -1.43
C LEU A 223 3.41 -3.85 -1.29
N LEU A 224 2.70 -4.28 -0.25
CA LEU A 224 2.62 -5.67 0.17
C LEU A 224 1.29 -6.33 -0.24
N ASN A 225 1.32 -7.38 -1.04
CA ASN A 225 0.13 -8.21 -1.24
C ASN A 225 -0.08 -9.15 -0.04
N THR A 226 -1.33 -9.52 0.24
CA THR A 226 -1.63 -10.54 1.26
C THR A 226 -1.14 -11.94 0.84
N CYS A 227 -1.21 -12.24 -0.45
CA CYS A 227 -0.67 -13.43 -1.09
C CYS A 227 0.46 -13.01 -2.03
N LEU A 228 1.63 -13.67 -1.99
CA LEU A 228 2.80 -13.21 -2.75
C LEU A 228 3.01 -13.95 -4.08
N THR A 229 2.28 -15.03 -4.32
CA THR A 229 2.29 -15.73 -5.61
C THR A 229 0.88 -16.04 -6.10
N VAL A 230 0.73 -16.22 -7.41
CA VAL A 230 -0.53 -16.59 -8.06
C VAL A 230 -0.23 -17.41 -9.31
N ARG A 231 -1.18 -18.24 -9.74
CA ARG A 231 -1.10 -18.98 -11.00
C ARG A 231 -1.65 -18.10 -12.14
N ALA A 232 -1.02 -18.18 -13.31
CA ALA A 232 -1.41 -17.44 -14.49
C ALA A 232 -2.92 -17.58 -14.77
N HIS A 233 -3.58 -16.44 -14.98
CA HIS A 233 -5.01 -16.30 -15.28
C HIS A 233 -5.96 -16.87 -14.22
N GLN A 234 -5.49 -17.15 -13.00
CA GLN A 234 -6.28 -17.71 -11.91
C GLN A 234 -6.08 -16.88 -10.63
N ALA A 235 -6.79 -15.75 -10.56
CA ALA A 235 -6.84 -14.92 -9.35
C ALA A 235 -7.13 -15.78 -8.10
N ASN A 236 -6.44 -15.50 -7.00
CA ASN A 236 -6.56 -16.22 -5.73
C ASN A 236 -6.20 -17.71 -5.75
N SER A 237 -5.55 -18.24 -6.79
CA SER A 237 -5.21 -19.67 -6.86
C SER A 237 -4.35 -20.17 -5.69
N HIS A 238 -3.54 -19.29 -5.08
CA HIS A 238 -2.67 -19.59 -3.95
C HIS A 238 -3.19 -19.02 -2.62
N GLN A 239 -4.45 -18.57 -2.59
CA GLN A 239 -5.10 -18.11 -1.37
C GLN A 239 -5.19 -19.25 -0.35
N LYS A 240 -5.02 -18.93 0.95
CA LYS A 240 -5.06 -19.84 2.11
C LYS A 240 -3.96 -20.92 2.11
N GLN A 241 -2.89 -20.72 1.35
CA GLN A 241 -1.76 -21.67 1.30
C GLN A 241 -0.61 -21.29 2.25
N GLY A 242 -0.78 -20.22 3.03
CA GLY A 242 0.16 -19.79 4.08
C GLY A 242 0.75 -18.40 3.87
N TRP A 243 0.60 -17.81 2.68
CA TRP A 243 1.10 -16.46 2.43
C TRP A 243 0.45 -15.41 3.31
N GLU A 244 -0.86 -15.54 3.58
CA GLU A 244 -1.59 -14.59 4.41
C GLU A 244 -1.03 -14.57 5.84
N GLN A 245 -0.67 -15.75 6.38
CA GLN A 245 -0.04 -15.88 7.67
C GLN A 245 1.38 -15.28 7.69
N PHE A 246 2.15 -15.49 6.62
CA PHE A 246 3.46 -14.84 6.46
C PHE A 246 3.34 -13.31 6.42
N THR A 247 2.44 -12.77 5.60
CA THR A 247 2.27 -11.32 5.47
C THR A 247 1.59 -10.70 6.70
N ASP A 248 0.78 -11.47 7.46
CA ASP A 248 0.33 -11.10 8.80
C ASP A 248 1.50 -10.96 9.77
N ALA A 249 2.51 -11.82 9.67
CA ALA A 249 3.72 -11.71 10.49
C ALA A 249 4.56 -10.49 10.12
N VAL A 250 4.66 -10.15 8.84
CA VAL A 250 5.30 -8.91 8.37
C VAL A 250 4.62 -7.68 9.00
N VAL A 251 3.29 -7.59 8.89
CA VAL A 251 2.53 -6.46 9.46
C VAL A 251 2.65 -6.41 10.99
N ARG A 252 2.62 -7.56 11.67
CA ARG A 252 2.83 -7.63 13.13
C ARG A 252 4.23 -7.18 13.52
N ALA A 253 5.27 -7.69 12.87
CA ALA A 253 6.65 -7.34 13.17
C ALA A 253 6.90 -5.84 12.97
N LEU A 254 6.36 -5.26 11.89
CA LEU A 254 6.41 -3.81 11.66
C LEU A 254 5.66 -3.02 12.72
N GLY A 255 4.42 -3.41 13.02
CA GLY A 255 3.58 -2.76 14.01
C GLY A 255 4.12 -2.87 15.44
N GLU A 256 4.89 -3.90 15.73
CA GLU A 256 5.55 -4.08 17.02
C GLU A 256 6.85 -3.26 17.11
N ARG A 257 7.73 -3.40 16.11
CA ARG A 257 9.10 -2.86 16.12
C ARG A 257 9.16 -1.35 15.87
N TYR A 258 8.31 -0.83 15.01
CA TYR A 258 8.34 0.58 14.58
C TYR A 258 7.13 1.34 15.11
N LYS A 259 7.17 2.67 14.97
CA LYS A 259 6.08 3.58 15.36
C LYS A 259 5.79 4.56 14.25
N ASP A 260 4.63 5.21 14.32
CA ASP A 260 4.21 6.30 13.45
C ASP A 260 4.11 5.91 11.95
N LEU A 261 4.02 4.61 11.66
CA LEU A 261 3.72 4.11 10.32
C LEU A 261 2.30 4.49 9.91
N VAL A 262 2.11 4.81 8.62
CA VAL A 262 0.79 5.03 8.01
C VAL A 262 0.38 3.80 7.21
N PHE A 263 -0.78 3.23 7.54
CA PHE A 263 -1.36 2.09 6.82
C PHE A 263 -2.51 2.57 5.96
N LEU A 264 -2.38 2.40 4.63
CA LEU A 264 -3.46 2.63 3.67
C LEU A 264 -4.15 1.29 3.40
N LEU A 265 -5.38 1.16 3.90
CA LEU A 265 -6.13 -0.09 3.84
C LEU A 265 -7.34 0.08 2.95
N TRP A 266 -7.33 -0.59 1.80
CA TRP A 266 -8.37 -0.45 0.80
C TRP A 266 -9.17 -1.74 0.66
N GLY A 267 -10.42 -1.72 1.12
CA GLY A 267 -11.32 -2.87 1.04
C GLY A 267 -11.08 -3.94 2.12
N LEU A 268 -11.96 -4.95 2.11
CA LEU A 268 -12.10 -5.90 3.22
C LEU A 268 -10.80 -6.69 3.54
N PRO A 269 -10.05 -7.25 2.57
CA PRO A 269 -8.83 -7.99 2.89
C PRO A 269 -7.80 -7.12 3.62
N ALA A 270 -7.59 -5.89 3.17
CA ALA A 270 -6.69 -4.94 3.81
C ALA A 270 -7.20 -4.51 5.19
N HIS A 271 -8.52 -4.29 5.35
CA HIS A 271 -9.11 -3.96 6.64
C HIS A 271 -8.91 -5.07 7.68
N GLN A 272 -9.08 -6.33 7.28
CA GLN A 272 -8.87 -7.50 8.15
C GLN A 272 -7.42 -7.60 8.60
N LYS A 273 -6.45 -7.47 7.67
CA LYS A 273 -5.02 -7.47 8.01
C LYS A 273 -4.64 -6.29 8.91
N GLY A 274 -5.19 -5.10 8.65
CA GLY A 274 -4.98 -3.92 9.49
C GLY A 274 -5.55 -4.02 10.90
N ALA A 275 -6.48 -4.93 11.18
CA ALA A 275 -6.93 -5.20 12.55
C ALA A 275 -5.78 -5.69 13.44
N LEU A 276 -4.74 -6.31 12.87
CA LEU A 276 -3.53 -6.69 13.60
C LEU A 276 -2.77 -5.48 14.13
N VAL A 277 -2.73 -4.38 13.35
CA VAL A 277 -2.02 -3.14 13.73
C VAL A 277 -2.71 -2.46 14.92
N THR A 278 -4.04 -2.52 14.99
CA THR A 278 -4.80 -1.87 16.08
C THR A 278 -4.48 -2.44 17.47
N LYS A 279 -3.90 -3.64 17.54
CA LYS A 279 -3.50 -4.30 18.80
C LYS A 279 -2.29 -3.65 19.47
N PHE A 280 -1.48 -2.89 18.74
CA PHE A 280 -0.27 -2.24 19.25
C PHE A 280 -0.52 -0.84 19.84
N GLY A 281 -1.79 -0.46 20.01
CA GLY A 281 -2.22 0.83 20.57
C GLY A 281 -2.78 1.76 19.51
N LYS A 282 -3.96 2.34 19.80
CA LYS A 282 -4.74 3.17 18.86
C LYS A 282 -3.96 4.37 18.29
N THR A 283 -2.95 4.86 19.00
CA THR A 283 -2.18 6.07 18.65
C THR A 283 -0.81 5.76 18.04
N LYS A 284 -0.34 4.51 18.13
CA LYS A 284 1.02 4.11 17.72
C LYS A 284 1.22 4.25 16.20
N HIS A 285 0.17 3.99 15.44
CA HIS A 285 0.17 4.04 13.98
C HIS A 285 -1.06 4.79 13.48
N VAL A 286 -1.00 5.23 12.23
CA VAL A 286 -2.13 5.83 11.52
C VAL A 286 -2.74 4.80 10.60
N ILE A 287 -4.07 4.70 10.59
CA ILE A 287 -4.78 3.81 9.69
C ILE A 287 -5.79 4.64 8.90
N ILE A 288 -5.61 4.69 7.57
CA ILE A 288 -6.51 5.37 6.64
C ILE A 288 -7.23 4.28 5.83
N LYS A 289 -8.56 4.25 5.92
CA LYS A 289 -9.40 3.22 5.31
C LYS A 289 -10.28 3.80 4.20
N SER A 290 -10.53 2.99 3.18
CA SER A 290 -11.53 3.26 2.14
C SER A 290 -12.04 1.96 1.52
N SER A 291 -12.99 2.04 0.59
CA SER A 291 -13.25 0.93 -0.32
C SER A 291 -12.02 0.62 -1.20
N HIS A 292 -12.06 -0.51 -1.91
CA HIS A 292 -10.97 -0.94 -2.80
C HIS A 292 -10.96 -0.11 -4.10
N PRO A 293 -9.80 0.20 -4.72
CA PRO A 293 -9.72 0.92 -6.00
C PRO A 293 -10.24 0.15 -7.21
N SER A 294 -10.74 -1.09 -7.05
CA SER A 294 -11.31 -1.87 -8.15
C SER A 294 -12.55 -1.15 -8.72
N PRO A 295 -12.82 -1.23 -10.05
CA PRO A 295 -14.03 -0.68 -10.64
C PRO A 295 -15.34 -1.08 -9.93
N LEU A 296 -15.36 -2.27 -9.29
CA LEU A 296 -16.53 -2.77 -8.57
C LEU A 296 -16.82 -2.01 -7.27
N ALA A 297 -15.83 -1.32 -6.69
CA ALA A 297 -15.89 -0.72 -5.36
C ALA A 297 -15.41 0.73 -5.28
N ALA A 298 -14.67 1.24 -6.27
CA ALA A 298 -13.93 2.50 -6.16
C ALA A 298 -14.82 3.71 -5.83
N THR A 299 -16.06 3.74 -6.34
CA THR A 299 -17.01 4.84 -6.14
C THR A 299 -18.05 4.60 -5.05
N ARG A 300 -17.97 3.46 -4.34
CA ARG A 300 -18.95 3.06 -3.33
C ARG A 300 -18.30 2.95 -1.95
N PRO A 301 -18.87 3.56 -0.91
CA PRO A 301 -18.46 3.32 0.48
C PRO A 301 -18.53 1.84 0.83
N SER A 302 -17.69 1.39 1.78
CA SER A 302 -17.64 -0.01 2.19
C SER A 302 -17.39 -0.15 3.68
N ALA A 303 -18.25 -0.89 4.38
CA ALA A 303 -18.14 -1.20 5.80
C ALA A 303 -17.91 0.04 6.68
N GLY A 304 -18.66 1.12 6.45
CA GLY A 304 -18.55 2.39 7.17
C GLY A 304 -17.33 3.25 6.79
N ASN A 305 -16.55 2.86 5.79
CA ASN A 305 -15.41 3.63 5.28
C ASN A 305 -15.81 4.34 3.97
N PRO A 306 -15.21 5.50 3.67
CA PRO A 306 -15.49 6.24 2.44
C PRO A 306 -15.18 5.42 1.18
N ALA A 307 -15.75 5.83 0.05
CA ALA A 307 -15.33 5.33 -1.25
C ALA A 307 -13.84 5.65 -1.48
N PHE A 308 -13.13 4.82 -2.26
CA PHE A 308 -11.75 5.08 -2.66
C PHE A 308 -11.63 6.40 -3.42
N MET A 309 -12.51 6.61 -4.41
CA MET A 309 -12.62 7.85 -5.18
C MET A 309 -13.13 8.98 -4.28
N GLY A 310 -12.39 10.09 -4.24
CA GLY A 310 -12.60 11.22 -3.35
C GLY A 310 -12.14 10.98 -1.91
N SER A 311 -11.49 9.86 -1.60
CA SER A 311 -10.99 9.57 -0.25
C SER A 311 -9.88 10.52 0.18
N ARG A 312 -9.13 11.06 -0.77
CA ARG A 312 -7.90 11.83 -0.58
C ARG A 312 -6.88 11.10 0.29
N CYS A 313 -6.83 9.77 0.15
CA CYS A 313 -6.01 8.94 1.03
C CYS A 313 -4.50 9.21 0.89
N PHE A 314 -4.05 9.68 -0.28
CA PHE A 314 -2.64 10.00 -0.54
C PHE A 314 -2.19 11.32 0.09
N SER A 315 -2.95 12.41 -0.04
CA SER A 315 -2.64 13.67 0.67
C SER A 315 -2.77 13.52 2.19
N LYS A 316 -3.82 12.83 2.67
CA LYS A 316 -3.95 12.50 4.10
C LYS A 316 -2.77 11.68 4.61
N CYS A 317 -2.23 10.78 3.80
CA CYS A 317 -1.01 10.04 4.15
C CYS A 317 0.17 11.00 4.35
N ASN A 318 0.40 11.90 3.40
CA ASN A 318 1.47 12.89 3.49
C ASN A 318 1.30 13.82 4.71
N ASP A 319 0.09 14.29 4.99
CA ASP A 319 -0.21 15.10 6.18
C ASP A 319 0.17 14.36 7.47
N GLU A 320 -0.17 13.08 7.57
CA GLU A 320 0.11 12.28 8.77
C GLU A 320 1.60 11.95 8.92
N LEU A 321 2.33 11.75 7.82
CA LEU A 321 3.80 11.62 7.85
C LEU A 321 4.45 12.91 8.36
N LEU A 322 4.02 14.07 7.87
CA LEU A 322 4.55 15.37 8.26
C LEU A 322 4.25 15.68 9.74
N LYS A 323 3.00 15.51 10.20
CA LYS A 323 2.61 15.73 11.61
C LYS A 323 3.42 14.88 12.59
N ARG A 324 3.84 13.69 12.17
CA ARG A 324 4.59 12.73 13.00
C ARG A 324 6.09 12.77 12.80
N ASN A 325 6.60 13.71 11.97
CA ASN A 325 8.01 13.82 11.63
C ASN A 325 8.60 12.52 11.03
N ARG A 326 7.82 11.80 10.21
CA ARG A 326 8.24 10.57 9.53
C ARG A 326 8.73 10.85 8.12
N GLY A 327 9.72 11.75 8.04
CA GLY A 327 10.36 12.16 6.80
C GLY A 327 9.49 13.09 5.93
N PRO A 328 9.96 13.43 4.72
CA PRO A 328 9.21 14.28 3.81
C PRO A 328 7.94 13.61 3.31
N ALA A 329 7.03 14.39 2.74
CA ALA A 329 5.90 13.86 1.98
C ALA A 329 6.37 12.84 0.92
N ILE A 330 5.54 11.82 0.64
CA ILE A 330 5.78 10.93 -0.48
C ILE A 330 5.46 11.68 -1.77
N ASP A 331 6.39 11.63 -2.71
CA ASP A 331 6.14 11.95 -4.10
C ASP A 331 5.35 10.79 -4.74
N TRP A 332 4.06 11.02 -4.96
CA TRP A 332 3.13 10.06 -5.53
C TRP A 332 3.13 10.07 -7.07
N THR A 333 4.06 10.76 -7.72
CA THR A 333 4.23 10.66 -9.17
C THR A 333 4.74 9.27 -9.58
N VAL A 334 4.46 8.88 -10.82
CA VAL A 334 5.02 7.67 -11.43
C VAL A 334 5.91 8.11 -12.59
N PRO A 335 7.25 7.95 -12.47
CA PRO A 335 8.18 8.36 -13.52
C PRO A 335 7.89 7.67 -14.86
N GLU A 336 8.11 8.40 -15.96
CA GLU A 336 7.96 7.87 -17.32
C GLU A 336 9.01 6.80 -17.64
N THR A 337 10.20 6.89 -17.03
CA THR A 337 11.32 5.94 -17.15
C THR A 337 11.88 5.57 -15.77
N ALA A 338 12.57 4.42 -15.67
CA ALA A 338 13.11 3.87 -14.42
C ALA A 338 14.18 4.76 -13.76
#